data_AF-R5Y7L4-F1
#
_entry.id   AF-R5Y7L4-F1
#
_cell.length_a   1.000
_cell.length_b   1.000
_cell.length_c   1.000
_cell.angle_alpha   90.00
_cell.angle_beta   90.00
_cell.angle_gamma   90.00
#
_symmetry.space_group_name_H-M   'P 1'
#
loop_
_entity.id
_entity.type
_entity.pdbx_description
1 polymer ?
#
loop_
_entity_poly.entity_id
_entity_poly.type
_entity_poly.pdbx_seq_one_letter_code
_entity_poly.pdbx_strand_id
1 'polypeptide(L)'
;MESKKTKKEIVQMLLKKQLEENDEEELINMLIDEPIAVDVDKQSDSTRTFGDKLADKLTEVAGSWTFIISMIIFLIVWIILNLYLLDKVDPYPFVLLNLVLSCIAALQAPIIMMSQNREAKKDRLRSSNDYKTDLKSELILEELHSKMNEIIKNQNEILKYLNNDKK
;
A
#
# COMPACT_ATOMS: atom_id res chain seq x y z
N MET A 1 -10.46 1.81 26.76
CA MET A 1 -9.29 2.60 27.19
C MET A 1 -8.09 1.87 26.62
N GLU A 2 -7.65 2.24 25.43
CA GLU A 2 -6.51 1.61 24.76
C GLU A 2 -5.27 1.87 25.60
N SER A 3 -4.62 0.81 26.08
CA SER A 3 -3.36 0.94 26.82
C SER A 3 -2.31 1.49 25.87
N LYS A 4 -1.84 2.72 26.12
CA LYS A 4 -0.78 3.35 25.33
C LYS A 4 0.47 2.48 25.48
N LYS A 5 0.96 1.90 24.38
CA LYS A 5 2.13 1.02 24.41
C LYS A 5 3.36 1.78 24.93
N THR A 6 4.19 1.10 25.71
CA THR A 6 5.45 1.67 26.19
C THR A 6 6.49 1.73 25.05
N LYS A 7 7.49 2.62 25.16
CA LYS A 7 8.56 2.75 24.14
C LYS A 7 9.24 1.42 23.85
N LYS A 8 9.55 0.65 24.90
CA LYS A 8 10.09 -0.71 24.80
C LYS A 8 9.22 -1.65 23.95
N GLU A 9 7.91 -1.66 24.17
CA GLU A 9 6.97 -2.49 23.41
C GLU A 9 6.91 -2.09 21.93
N ILE A 10 7.02 -0.79 21.64
CA ILE A 10 7.07 -0.25 20.28
C ILE A 10 8.34 -0.74 19.57
N VAL A 11 9.51 -0.60 20.20
CA VAL A 11 10.79 -1.04 19.62
C VAL A 11 10.80 -2.54 19.35
N GLN A 12 10.33 -3.35 20.31
CA GLN A 12 10.24 -4.81 20.15
C GLN A 12 9.27 -5.20 19.01
N MET A 13 8.14 -4.50 18.86
CA MET A 13 7.20 -4.71 17.77
C MET A 13 7.83 -4.38 16.40
N LEU A 14 8.63 -3.32 16.34
CA LEU A 14 9.26 -2.85 15.10
C LEU A 14 10.39 -3.79 14.64
N LEU A 15 11.24 -4.24 15.57
CA LEU A 15 12.38 -5.11 15.27
C LEU A 15 11.98 -6.59 15.07
N LYS A 16 10.72 -6.96 15.31
CA LYS A 16 10.22 -8.36 15.28
C LYS A 16 11.11 -9.35 16.06
N LYS A 17 11.84 -8.86 17.06
CA LYS A 17 12.81 -9.61 17.83
C LYS A 17 12.43 -9.51 19.29
N GLN A 18 12.41 -10.65 19.97
CA GLN A 18 12.23 -10.70 21.42
C GLN A 18 13.58 -10.31 22.02
N LEU A 19 13.77 -9.02 22.28
CA LEU A 19 15.00 -8.48 22.83
C LEU A 19 14.96 -8.67 24.35
N GLU A 20 15.93 -9.43 24.88
CA GLU A 20 16.13 -9.65 26.32
C GLU A 20 16.66 -8.39 27.03
N GLU A 21 17.06 -7.38 26.26
CA GLU A 21 17.64 -6.14 26.75
C GLU A 21 16.60 -5.30 27.51
N ASN A 22 16.98 -4.88 28.72
CA ASN A 22 16.14 -4.07 29.60
C ASN A 22 16.39 -2.56 29.46
N ASP A 23 17.45 -2.16 28.75
CA ASP A 23 17.81 -0.76 28.57
C ASP A 23 17.10 -0.16 27.35
N GLU A 24 16.28 0.88 27.57
CA GLU A 24 15.52 1.53 26.51
C GLU A 24 16.42 2.28 25.53
N GLU A 25 17.59 2.78 25.97
CA GLU A 25 18.50 3.53 25.09
C GLU A 25 19.21 2.62 24.07
N GLU A 26 19.63 1.42 24.49
CA GLU A 26 20.28 0.45 23.61
C GLU A 26 19.33 -0.08 22.54
N LEU A 27 18.06 -0.29 22.93
CA LEU A 27 16.96 -0.65 22.03
C LEU A 27 16.71 0.42 20.96
N ILE A 28 16.73 1.71 21.34
CA ILE A 28 16.57 2.82 20.40
C ILE A 28 17.75 2.90 19.44
N ASN A 29 18.99 2.73 19.92
CA ASN A 29 20.18 2.75 19.07
C ASN A 29 20.16 1.62 18.03
N MET A 30 19.79 0.39 18.42
CA MET A 30 19.59 -0.70 17.46
C MET A 30 18.50 -0.37 16.42
N LEU A 31 17.41 0.26 16.85
CA LEU A 31 16.34 0.66 15.94
C LEU A 31 16.83 1.67 14.90
N ILE A 32 17.68 2.63 15.29
CA ILE A 32 18.23 3.66 14.40
C ILE A 32 18.97 2.99 13.23
N ASP A 33 19.83 2.03 13.52
CA ASP A 33 20.70 1.38 12.54
C ASP A 33 19.97 0.37 11.63
N GLU A 34 18.84 -0.18 12.07
CA GLU A 34 18.13 -1.22 11.30
C GLU A 34 17.11 -0.61 10.29
N PRO A 35 17.17 -0.98 9.00
CA PRO A 35 16.21 -0.51 8.00
C PRO A 35 14.85 -1.20 8.19
N ILE A 36 13.83 -0.43 8.58
CA ILE A 36 12.46 -0.92 8.77
C ILE A 36 11.66 -0.88 7.46
N ALA A 37 12.02 0.03 6.55
CA ALA A 37 11.33 0.23 5.29
C ALA A 37 11.54 -0.99 4.37
N VAL A 38 10.45 -1.73 4.13
CA VAL A 38 10.41 -2.83 3.17
C VAL A 38 9.90 -2.36 1.80
N ASP A 39 10.51 -2.83 0.73
CA ASP A 39 9.94 -2.67 -0.61
C ASP A 39 8.75 -3.62 -0.79
N VAL A 40 7.54 -3.11 -0.50
CA VAL A 40 6.28 -3.85 -0.59
C VAL A 40 5.99 -4.29 -2.02
N ASP A 41 6.42 -3.50 -3.01
CA ASP A 41 6.16 -3.76 -4.42
C ASP A 41 6.97 -4.97 -4.89
N LYS A 42 8.26 -5.01 -4.53
CA LYS A 42 9.14 -6.13 -4.84
C LYS A 42 8.72 -7.43 -4.13
N GLN A 43 8.27 -7.36 -2.88
CA GLN A 43 7.74 -8.53 -2.18
C GLN A 43 6.44 -9.05 -2.82
N SER A 44 5.52 -8.15 -3.17
CA SER A 44 4.27 -8.51 -3.83
C SER A 44 4.53 -9.18 -5.18
N ASP A 45 5.40 -8.60 -6.01
CA ASP A 45 5.71 -9.11 -7.36
C ASP A 45 6.35 -10.50 -7.36
N SER A 46 7.14 -10.82 -6.34
CA SER A 46 7.77 -12.15 -6.20
C SER A 46 6.78 -13.30 -5.99
N THR A 47 5.54 -12.99 -5.58
CA THR A 47 4.49 -13.99 -5.27
C THR A 47 3.38 -14.07 -6.31
N ARG A 48 3.48 -13.34 -7.43
CA ARG A 48 2.40 -13.25 -8.44
C ARG A 48 2.30 -14.53 -9.26
N THR A 49 1.10 -15.09 -9.33
CA THR A 49 0.80 -16.23 -10.20
C THR A 49 0.57 -15.77 -11.65
N PHE A 50 0.59 -16.72 -12.59
CA PHE A 50 0.27 -16.43 -13.99
C PHE A 50 -1.17 -15.90 -14.17
N GLY A 51 -2.12 -16.44 -13.39
CA GLY A 51 -3.51 -15.98 -13.39
C GLY A 51 -3.66 -14.53 -12.94
N ASP A 52 -2.87 -14.10 -11.94
CA ASP A 52 -2.86 -12.72 -11.46
C ASP A 52 -2.40 -11.75 -12.55
N LYS A 53 -1.34 -12.09 -13.29
CA LYS A 53 -0.80 -11.28 -14.39
C LYS A 53 -1.80 -11.14 -15.53
N LEU A 54 -2.51 -12.21 -15.87
CA LEU A 54 -3.56 -12.17 -16.90
C LEU A 54 -4.77 -11.34 -16.46
N ALA A 55 -5.21 -11.50 -15.21
CA ALA A 55 -6.33 -10.74 -14.66
C ALA A 55 -6.05 -9.23 -14.63
N ASP A 56 -4.84 -8.82 -14.24
CA ASP A 56 -4.45 -7.40 -14.25
C ASP A 56 -4.40 -6.83 -15.66
N LYS A 57 -3.80 -7.55 -16.61
CA LYS A 57 -3.74 -7.10 -18.00
C LYS A 57 -5.13 -7.00 -18.63
N LEU A 58 -6.01 -7.95 -18.33
CA LEU A 58 -7.39 -7.91 -18.79
C LEU A 58 -8.17 -6.74 -18.18
N THR A 59 -7.94 -6.45 -16.89
CA THR A 59 -8.56 -5.31 -16.20
C THR A 59 -8.06 -3.97 -16.75
N GLU A 60 -6.76 -3.85 -17.00
CA GLU A 60 -6.15 -2.66 -17.60
C GLU A 60 -6.71 -2.37 -19.00
N VAL A 61 -6.84 -3.41 -19.84
CA VAL A 61 -7.43 -3.28 -21.17
C VAL A 61 -8.92 -2.95 -21.10
N ALA A 62 -9.68 -3.66 -20.25
CA ALA A 62 -11.12 -3.46 -20.11
C ALA A 62 -11.48 -2.10 -19.47
N GLY A 63 -10.56 -1.52 -18.69
CA GLY A 63 -10.72 -0.20 -18.05
C GLY A 63 -10.35 1.00 -18.94
N SER A 64 -9.84 0.77 -20.16
CA SER A 64 -9.42 1.86 -21.05
C SER A 64 -10.59 2.51 -21.79
N TRP A 65 -10.55 3.83 -21.93
CA TRP A 65 -11.46 4.60 -22.78
C TRP A 65 -11.47 4.13 -24.24
N THR A 66 -10.31 3.69 -24.76
CA THR A 66 -10.21 3.18 -26.14
C THR A 66 -10.98 1.87 -26.32
N PHE A 67 -10.99 1.01 -25.30
CA PHE A 67 -11.74 -0.24 -25.32
C PHE A 67 -13.25 0.02 -25.32
N ILE A 68 -13.73 0.93 -24.45
CA ILE A 68 -15.15 1.31 -24.39
C ILE A 68 -15.64 1.82 -25.75
N ILE A 69 -14.90 2.75 -26.36
CA ILE A 69 -15.27 3.31 -27.67
C ILE A 69 -15.26 2.23 -28.76
N SER A 70 -14.23 1.37 -28.79
CA SER A 70 -14.15 0.25 -29.74
C SER A 70 -15.33 -0.73 -29.58
N MET A 71 -15.76 -1.00 -28.34
CA MET A 71 -16.87 -1.90 -28.05
C MET A 71 -18.19 -1.31 -28.55
N ILE A 72 -18.43 -0.01 -28.33
CA ILE A 72 -19.61 0.69 -28.86
C ILE A 72 -19.64 0.66 -30.39
N ILE A 73 -18.50 0.92 -31.05
CA ILE A 73 -18.41 0.84 -32.52
C ILE A 73 -18.71 -0.58 -33.00
N PHE A 74 -18.14 -1.60 -32.34
CA PHE A 74 -18.41 -3.00 -32.66
C PHE A 74 -19.90 -3.34 -32.55
N LEU A 75 -20.59 -2.88 -31.49
CA LEU A 75 -22.03 -3.08 -31.33
C LEU A 75 -22.83 -2.46 -32.47
N ILE A 76 -22.51 -1.22 -32.85
CA ILE A 76 -23.16 -0.53 -33.97
C ILE A 76 -22.94 -1.30 -35.28
N VAL A 77 -21.70 -1.72 -35.55
CA VAL A 77 -21.35 -2.49 -36.75
C VAL A 77 -22.09 -3.83 -36.79
N TRP A 78 -22.19 -4.54 -35.66
CA TRP A 78 -22.91 -5.80 -35.56
C TRP A 78 -24.41 -5.65 -35.84
N ILE A 79 -25.03 -4.60 -35.31
CA ILE A 79 -26.43 -4.27 -35.55
C ILE A 79 -26.66 -3.99 -37.04
N ILE A 80 -25.83 -3.15 -37.66
CA ILE A 80 -25.93 -2.82 -39.10
C ILE A 80 -25.75 -4.09 -39.96
N LEU A 81 -24.75 -4.93 -39.64
CA LEU A 81 -24.52 -6.18 -40.36
C LEU A 81 -25.72 -7.14 -40.28
N ASN A 82 -26.34 -7.30 -39.11
CA ASN A 82 -27.51 -8.15 -38.94
C ASN A 82 -28.77 -7.59 -39.59
N LEU A 83 -28.92 -6.26 -39.65
CA LEU A 83 -30.07 -5.62 -40.30
C LEU A 83 -30.01 -5.67 -41.83
N TYR A 84 -28.82 -5.59 -42.42
CA TYR A 84 -28.67 -5.41 -43.88
C TYR A 84 -28.01 -6.57 -44.62
N LEU A 85 -27.22 -7.42 -43.95
CA LEU A 85 -26.31 -8.36 -44.63
C LEU A 85 -26.45 -9.82 -44.20
N LEU A 86 -26.81 -10.10 -42.95
CA LEU A 86 -26.82 -11.45 -42.37
C LEU A 86 -28.22 -12.01 -42.09
N ASP A 87 -29.22 -11.65 -42.92
CA ASP A 87 -30.64 -12.06 -42.81
C ASP A 87 -30.83 -13.36 -41.98
N LYS A 88 -31.21 -13.17 -40.71
CA LYS A 88 -31.54 -14.19 -39.67
C LYS A 88 -30.44 -14.74 -38.75
N VAL A 89 -29.21 -14.23 -38.74
CA VAL A 89 -28.21 -14.71 -37.75
C VAL A 89 -28.52 -14.23 -36.32
N ASP A 90 -28.84 -12.95 -36.12
CA ASP A 90 -29.28 -12.40 -34.82
C ASP A 90 -30.40 -11.36 -35.02
N PRO A 91 -31.65 -11.81 -35.26
CA PRO A 91 -32.78 -10.90 -35.46
C PRO A 91 -33.05 -10.04 -34.22
N TYR A 92 -33.59 -8.84 -34.42
CA TYR A 92 -34.12 -8.02 -33.33
C TYR A 92 -35.07 -8.88 -32.46
N PRO A 93 -34.82 -9.06 -31.15
CA PRO A 93 -34.11 -8.18 -30.21
C PRO A 93 -32.63 -8.53 -29.87
N PHE A 94 -31.88 -9.16 -30.78
CA PHE A 94 -30.44 -9.51 -30.64
C PHE A 94 -30.11 -10.42 -29.45
N VAL A 95 -30.69 -11.63 -29.42
CA VAL A 95 -30.54 -12.57 -28.30
C VAL A 95 -29.12 -13.09 -28.18
N LEU A 96 -28.43 -13.36 -29.30
CA LEU A 96 -27.06 -13.89 -29.27
C LEU A 96 -26.07 -12.83 -28.76
N LEU A 97 -26.18 -11.60 -29.26
CA LEU A 97 -25.35 -10.50 -28.78
C LEU A 97 -25.57 -10.26 -27.28
N ASN A 98 -26.82 -10.23 -26.82
CA ASN A 98 -27.14 -10.04 -25.41
C ASN A 98 -26.60 -11.18 -24.53
N LEU A 99 -26.67 -12.43 -24.99
CA LEU A 99 -26.11 -13.58 -24.28
C LEU A 99 -24.58 -13.44 -24.13
N VAL A 100 -23.88 -13.10 -25.21
CA VAL A 100 -22.42 -12.91 -25.18
C VAL A 100 -22.02 -11.76 -24.27
N LEU A 101 -22.67 -10.61 -24.38
CA LEU A 101 -22.40 -9.45 -23.52
C LEU A 101 -22.63 -9.78 -22.04
N SER A 102 -23.71 -10.50 -21.73
CA SER A 102 -24.03 -10.90 -20.36
C SER A 102 -22.98 -11.86 -19.79
N CYS A 103 -22.50 -12.81 -20.60
CA CYS A 103 -21.43 -13.72 -20.19
C CYS A 103 -20.12 -12.98 -19.93
N ILE A 104 -19.74 -12.04 -20.81
CA ILE A 104 -18.54 -11.20 -20.63
C ILE A 104 -18.65 -10.38 -19.34
N ALA A 105 -19.78 -9.70 -19.14
CA ALA A 105 -20.01 -8.89 -17.95
C ALA A 105 -19.98 -9.71 -16.65
N ALA A 106 -20.56 -10.92 -16.67
CA ALA A 106 -20.57 -11.83 -15.53
C ALA A 106 -19.15 -12.29 -15.15
N LEU A 107 -18.26 -12.50 -16.13
CA LEU A 107 -16.85 -12.82 -15.87
C LEU A 107 -16.02 -11.60 -15.49
N GLN A 108 -16.39 -10.42 -15.98
CA GLN A 108 -15.66 -9.18 -15.74
C GLN A 108 -15.69 -8.75 -14.27
N ALA A 109 -16.86 -8.82 -13.61
CA ALA A 109 -17.01 -8.41 -12.21
C ALA A 109 -16.05 -9.14 -11.23
N PRO A 110 -15.94 -10.49 -11.20
CA PRO A 110 -15.00 -11.17 -10.33
C PRO A 110 -13.54 -10.94 -10.70
N ILE A 111 -13.20 -10.79 -11.99
CA ILE A 111 -11.82 -10.47 -12.41
C ILE A 111 -11.41 -9.10 -11.89
N ILE A 112 -12.28 -8.09 -12.05
CA ILE A 112 -12.06 -6.76 -11.50
C ILE A 112 -11.92 -6.84 -9.98
N MET A 113 -12.80 -7.58 -9.29
CA MET A 113 -12.74 -7.75 -7.84
C MET A 113 -11.45 -8.45 -7.39
N MET A 114 -10.92 -9.41 -8.15
CA MET A 114 -9.64 -10.05 -7.87
C MET A 114 -8.47 -9.07 -7.99
N SER A 115 -8.46 -8.22 -9.04
CA SER A 115 -7.45 -7.16 -9.21
C SER A 115 -7.55 -6.12 -8.09
N GLN A 116 -8.77 -5.67 -7.75
CA GLN A 116 -9.02 -4.75 -6.64
C GLN A 116 -8.60 -5.32 -5.28
N ASN A 117 -8.93 -6.59 -4.98
CA ASN A 117 -8.50 -7.23 -3.74
C ASN A 117 -6.97 -7.33 -3.63
N ARG A 118 -6.28 -7.55 -4.76
CA ARG A 118 -4.81 -7.58 -4.82
C ARG A 118 -4.21 -6.20 -4.57
N GLU A 119 -4.69 -5.16 -5.23
CA GLU A 119 -4.24 -3.78 -4.98
C GLU A 119 -4.55 -3.35 -3.55
N ALA A 120 -5.74 -3.65 -3.01
CA ALA A 120 -6.09 -3.36 -1.62
C ALA A 120 -5.17 -4.08 -0.62
N LYS A 121 -4.73 -5.32 -0.92
CA LYS A 121 -3.75 -6.03 -0.10
C LYS A 121 -2.38 -5.35 -0.15
N LYS A 122 -1.95 -4.89 -1.32
CA LYS A 122 -0.70 -4.16 -1.52
C LYS A 122 -0.72 -2.84 -0.75
N ASP A 123 -1.79 -2.07 -0.86
CA ASP A 123 -1.96 -0.81 -0.14
C ASP A 123 -1.99 -1.01 1.37
N ARG A 124 -2.67 -2.05 1.89
CA ARG A 124 -2.61 -2.38 3.33
C ARG A 124 -1.19 -2.65 3.82
N LEU A 125 -0.39 -3.37 3.03
CA LEU A 125 1.01 -3.64 3.38
C LEU A 125 1.86 -2.36 3.35
N ARG A 126 1.66 -1.48 2.36
CA ARG A 126 2.30 -0.16 2.30
C ARG A 126 1.93 0.68 3.51
N SER A 127 0.64 0.86 3.80
CA SER A 127 0.19 1.61 4.97
C SER A 127 0.73 1.05 6.29
N SER A 128 0.83 -0.28 6.42
CA SER A 128 1.44 -0.88 7.62
C SER A 128 2.94 -0.60 7.73
N ASN A 129 3.66 -0.47 6.62
CA ASN A 129 5.08 -0.16 6.59
C ASN A 129 5.33 1.33 6.85
N ASP A 130 4.50 2.19 6.25
CA ASP A 130 4.50 3.63 6.50
C ASP A 130 4.27 3.91 7.99
N TYR A 131 3.25 3.27 8.59
CA TYR A 131 2.98 3.36 10.02
C TYR A 131 4.20 3.00 10.89
N LYS A 132 4.96 1.96 10.51
CA LYS A 132 6.16 1.56 11.25
C LYS A 132 7.29 2.57 11.10
N THR A 133 7.44 3.14 9.92
CA THR A 133 8.45 4.17 9.62
C THR A 133 8.13 5.47 10.36
N ASP A 134 6.86 5.86 10.41
CA ASP A 134 6.38 7.00 11.18
C ASP A 134 6.64 6.80 12.67
N LEU A 135 6.33 5.62 13.21
CA LEU A 135 6.56 5.28 14.61
C LEU A 135 8.06 5.28 14.97
N LYS A 136 8.92 4.78 14.07
CA LYS A 136 10.39 4.90 14.22
C LYS A 136 10.81 6.37 14.29
N SER A 137 10.26 7.19 13.39
CA SER A 137 10.59 8.61 13.30
C SER A 137 10.13 9.38 14.55
N GLU A 138 8.94 9.08 15.08
CA GLU A 138 8.43 9.63 16.33
C GLU A 138 9.36 9.30 17.51
N LEU A 139 9.77 8.03 17.63
CA LEU A 139 10.67 7.59 18.70
C LEU A 139 12.04 8.27 18.63
N ILE A 140 12.63 8.35 17.43
CA ILE A 140 13.92 9.04 17.21
C ILE A 140 13.80 10.52 17.56
N LEU A 141 12.69 11.18 17.17
CA LEU A 141 12.46 12.59 17.50
C LEU A 141 12.35 12.81 19.00
N GLU A 142 11.63 11.92 19.71
CA GLU A 142 11.48 12.01 21.16
C GLU A 142 12.83 11.82 21.88
N GLU A 143 13.64 10.87 21.41
CA GLU A 143 14.99 10.64 21.95
C GLU A 143 15.92 11.82 21.68
N LEU A 144 15.93 12.34 20.44
CA LEU A 144 16.68 13.55 20.10
C LEU A 144 16.26 14.74 20.96
N HIS A 145 14.97 14.90 21.22
CA HIS A 145 14.46 15.95 22.09
C HIS A 145 14.94 15.77 23.54
N SER A 146 14.95 14.54 24.06
CA SER A 146 15.48 14.22 25.39
C SER A 146 16.97 14.58 25.50
N LYS A 147 17.80 14.07 24.58
CA LYS A 147 19.25 14.35 24.56
C LYS A 147 19.55 15.84 24.36
N MET A 148 18.75 16.56 23.58
CA MET A 148 18.88 18.02 23.42
C MET A 148 18.61 18.76 24.74
N ASN A 149 17.59 18.37 25.51
CA ASN A 149 17.32 18.96 26.82
C ASN A 149 18.46 18.69 27.82
N GLU A 150 19.05 17.50 27.77
CA GLU A 150 20.22 17.15 28.59
C GLU A 150 21.43 18.03 28.24
N ILE A 151 21.71 18.22 26.95
CA ILE A 151 22.77 19.13 26.48
C ILE A 151 22.52 20.56 26.98
N ILE A 152 21.29 21.07 26.86
CA ILE A 152 20.92 22.41 27.35
C ILE A 152 21.16 22.52 28.86
N LYS A 153 20.78 21.50 29.63
CA LYS A 153 21.01 21.47 31.08
C LYS A 153 22.52 21.52 31.40
N ASN A 154 23.33 20.69 30.74
CA ASN A 154 24.77 20.66 30.93
C ASN A 154 25.42 22.00 30.56
N GLN A 155 24.99 22.62 29.45
CA GLN A 155 25.44 23.96 29.06
C GLN A 155 25.11 25.02 30.12
N ASN A 156 23.90 24.97 30.69
CA ASN A 156 23.51 25.89 31.75
C ASN A 156 24.34 25.69 33.03
N GLU A 157 24.70 24.46 33.37
CA GLU A 157 25.60 24.17 34.50
C GLU A 157 27.01 24.72 34.24
N ILE A 158 27.57 24.48 33.06
CA ILE A 158 28.88 25.03 32.65
C ILE A 158 28.86 26.56 32.72
N LEU A 159 27.81 27.22 32.23
CA LEU A 159 27.67 28.68 32.30
C LEU A 159 27.62 29.20 33.74
N LYS A 160 27.01 28.47 34.68
CA LYS A 160 27.02 28.84 36.11
C LYS A 160 28.43 28.79 36.69
N TYR A 161 29.20 27.75 36.39
CA TYR A 161 30.59 27.65 36.84
C TYR A 161 31.46 28.78 36.27
N LEU A 162 31.37 29.04 34.96
CA LEU A 162 32.12 30.13 34.30
C LEU A 162 31.78 31.53 34.84
N ASN A 163 30.54 31.75 35.28
CA ASN A 163 30.13 33.03 35.87
C ASN A 163 30.54 33.17 37.34
N ASN A 164 30.66 32.07 38.09
CA ASN A 164 31.16 32.09 39.46
C ASN A 164 32.66 32.32 39.54
N ASP A 165 33.46 31.83 38.57
CA ASP A 165 34.91 32.07 38.50
C ASP A 165 35.30 33.50 38.10
N LYS A 166 34.35 34.32 37.65
CA LYS A 166 34.57 35.74 37.28
C LYS A 166 34.31 36.74 38.42
N LYS A 167 33.98 36.26 39.63
CA LYS A 167 33.77 37.08 40.84
C LYS A 167 34.92 36.92 41.81
#